data_AF-A0A418MC07-F1
#
_entry.id   AF-A0A418MC07-F1
#
_cell.length_a   1.000
_cell.length_b   1.000
_cell.length_c   1.000
_cell.angle_alpha   90.00
_cell.angle_beta   90.00
_cell.angle_gamma   90.00
#
_symmetry.space_group_name_H-M   'P 1'
#
loop_
_entity.id
_entity.type
_entity.pdbx_description
1 polymer ?
#
loop_
_entity_poly.entity_id
_entity_poly.type
_entity_poly.pdbx_seq_one_letter_code
_entity_poly.pdbx_strand_id
1 'polypeptide(L)'
;MFDMNPLNLPDAQLQQWIMLFVAGALGFIIGYVSRQEFVRQLETTLVNTERRLDDCQRMPVSVAGNDESLILARIRARAGELNFDRIGLASPSSADNLKLIVGIGPFLERKLNAAGIYTFRQIANFNQQDIDTVNDIIEFFPGRIERDDWVGQAAELHRRTH
;
A
#
# COMPACT_ATOMS: atom_id res chain seq x y z
N MET A 1 -3.41 34.56 -66.41
CA MET A 1 -1.96 34.40 -66.20
C MET A 1 -1.51 35.69 -65.54
N PHE A 2 -1.21 35.64 -64.23
CA PHE A 2 -0.87 36.83 -63.45
C PHE A 2 0.52 37.30 -63.87
N ASP A 3 0.60 38.45 -64.54
CA ASP A 3 1.88 39.07 -64.89
C ASP A 3 2.41 39.79 -63.64
N MET A 4 3.51 39.27 -63.09
CA MET A 4 4.08 39.74 -61.83
C MET A 4 4.98 40.97 -61.98
N ASN A 5 5.01 41.62 -63.15
CA ASN A 5 5.78 42.85 -63.35
C ASN A 5 5.13 43.84 -64.35
N PRO A 6 3.97 44.44 -64.02
CA PRO A 6 3.25 45.34 -64.92
C PRO A 6 3.96 46.68 -65.20
N LEU A 7 5.09 46.97 -64.53
CA LEU A 7 5.88 48.20 -64.68
C LEU A 7 7.30 47.95 -65.22
N ASN A 8 7.64 46.71 -65.60
CA ASN A 8 8.96 46.30 -66.12
C ASN A 8 10.15 46.86 -65.31
N LEU A 9 10.05 46.81 -63.98
CA LEU A 9 11.15 47.17 -63.09
C LEU A 9 12.11 45.96 -62.98
N PRO A 10 13.41 46.12 -63.21
CA PRO A 10 14.37 45.01 -63.27
C PRO A 10 14.54 44.26 -61.92
N ASP A 11 14.13 44.86 -60.81
CA ASP A 11 14.39 44.37 -59.45
C ASP A 11 13.25 43.52 -58.85
N ALA A 12 12.11 43.38 -59.54
CA ALA A 12 10.91 42.71 -58.99
C ALA A 12 11.14 41.20 -58.71
N GLN A 13 11.85 40.49 -59.60
CA GLN A 13 12.17 39.08 -59.39
C GLN A 13 13.11 38.88 -58.21
N LEU A 14 14.12 39.74 -58.07
CA LEU A 14 15.06 39.72 -56.94
C LEU A 14 14.32 39.92 -55.62
N GLN A 15 13.35 40.85 -55.58
CA GLN A 15 12.54 41.12 -54.40
C GLN A 15 11.70 39.90 -53.98
N GLN A 16 11.16 39.12 -54.92
CA GLN A 16 10.41 37.90 -54.62
C GLN A 16 11.29 36.82 -53.98
N TRP A 17 12.50 36.61 -54.51
CA TRP A 17 13.46 35.67 -53.94
C TRP A 17 13.92 36.09 -52.53
N ILE A 18 14.13 37.39 -52.30
CA ILE A 18 14.45 37.91 -50.96
C ILE A 18 13.31 37.63 -49.98
N MET A 19 12.05 37.87 -50.36
CA MET A 19 10.90 37.60 -49.49
C MET A 19 10.76 36.10 -49.17
N LEU A 20 10.96 35.22 -50.15
CA LEU A 20 10.91 33.77 -49.92
C LEU A 20 12.03 33.29 -48.99
N PHE A 21 13.25 33.82 -49.16
CA PHE A 21 14.38 33.46 -48.30
C PHE A 21 14.17 33.94 -46.86
N VAL A 22 13.71 35.19 -46.68
CA VAL A 22 13.40 35.76 -45.37
C VAL A 22 12.28 34.97 -44.68
N ALA A 23 11.21 34.63 -45.39
CA ALA A 23 10.12 33.82 -44.86
C ALA A 23 10.59 32.40 -44.45
N GLY A 24 11.42 31.75 -45.26
CA GLY A 24 12.00 30.45 -44.95
C GLY A 24 12.93 30.49 -43.74
N ALA A 25 13.80 31.51 -43.65
CA ALA A 25 14.70 31.69 -42.52
C ALA A 25 13.93 31.95 -41.21
N LEU A 26 12.92 32.82 -41.24
CA LEU A 26 12.06 33.11 -40.09
C LEU A 26 11.27 31.86 -39.65
N GLY A 27 10.68 31.12 -40.60
CA GLY A 27 9.98 29.88 -40.32
C GLY A 27 10.90 28.81 -39.71
N PHE A 28 12.12 28.68 -40.21
CA PHE A 28 13.12 27.76 -39.66
C PHE A 28 13.53 28.13 -38.23
N ILE A 29 13.77 29.42 -37.95
CA ILE A 29 14.12 29.90 -36.61
C ILE A 29 12.98 29.62 -35.63
N ILE A 30 11.74 30.01 -35.97
CA ILE A 30 10.56 29.80 -35.11
C ILE A 30 10.32 28.30 -34.88
N GLY A 31 10.42 27.48 -35.94
CA GLY A 31 10.25 26.04 -35.85
C GLY A 31 11.33 25.36 -34.99
N TYR A 32 12.59 25.79 -35.14
CA TYR A 32 13.70 25.26 -34.35
C TYR A 32 13.56 25.60 -32.86
N VAL A 33 13.20 26.85 -32.53
CA VAL A 33 12.99 27.30 -31.15
C VAL A 33 11.79 26.57 -30.51
N SER A 34 10.67 26.47 -31.22
CA SER A 34 9.48 25.77 -30.72
C SER A 34 9.74 24.28 -30.47
N ARG A 35 10.47 23.62 -31.39
CA ARG A 35 10.87 22.22 -31.24
C ARG A 35 11.80 22.00 -30.04
N GLN A 36 12.71 22.95 -29.78
CA GLN A 36 13.64 22.85 -28.66
C GLN A 36 12.91 22.88 -27.30
N GLU A 37 11.85 23.67 -27.17
CA GLU A 37 11.03 23.72 -25.96
C GLU A 37 10.28 22.40 -25.71
N PHE A 38 9.72 21.80 -26.76
CA PHE A 38 9.00 20.53 -26.66
C PHE A 38 9.92 19.37 -26.22
N VAL A 39 11.16 19.33 -26.74
CA VAL A 39 12.15 18.33 -26.33
C VAL A 39 12.49 18.45 -24.84
N ARG A 40 12.67 19.69 -24.34
CA ARG A 40 12.91 19.94 -22.91
C ARG A 40 11.75 19.48 -22.03
N GLN A 41 10.50 19.69 -22.46
CA GLN A 41 9.32 19.22 -21.72
C GLN A 41 9.26 17.69 -21.58
N LEU A 42 9.62 16.96 -22.65
CA LEU A 42 9.64 15.50 -22.66
C LEU A 42 10.72 14.94 -21.72
N GLU A 43 11.94 15.50 -21.75
CA GLU A 43 13.03 15.11 -20.85
C GLU A 43 12.64 15.32 -19.38
N THR A 44 12.00 16.46 -19.08
CA THR A 44 11.53 16.77 -17.72
C THR A 44 10.47 15.77 -17.25
N THR A 45 9.58 15.34 -18.15
CA THR A 45 8.53 14.36 -17.85
C THR A 45 9.11 12.97 -17.61
N LEU A 46 10.08 12.54 -18.43
CA LEU A 46 10.80 11.28 -18.26
C LEU A 46 11.52 11.24 -16.90
N VAL A 47 12.29 12.28 -16.58
CA VAL A 47 13.02 12.39 -15.30
C VAL A 47 12.08 12.37 -14.10
N ASN A 48 10.93 13.02 -14.19
CA ASN A 48 9.92 12.98 -13.11
C ASN A 48 9.29 11.60 -12.96
N THR A 49 9.09 10.88 -14.06
CA THR A 49 8.48 9.54 -14.04
C THR A 49 9.43 8.52 -13.45
N GLU A 50 10.70 8.57 -13.83
CA GLU A 50 11.77 7.73 -13.29
C GLU A 50 11.94 7.95 -11.78
N ARG A 51 11.95 9.21 -11.32
CA ARG A 51 11.98 9.52 -9.88
C ARG A 51 10.79 8.94 -9.12
N ARG A 52 9.57 8.98 -9.67
CA ARG A 52 8.40 8.40 -8.99
C ARG A 52 8.49 6.88 -8.89
N LEU A 53 9.12 6.21 -9.86
CA LEU A 53 9.35 4.77 -9.80
C LEU A 53 10.42 4.44 -8.73
N ASP A 54 11.51 5.20 -8.72
CA ASP A 54 12.57 5.12 -7.72
C ASP A 54 12.04 5.36 -6.29
N ASP A 55 11.18 6.36 -6.11
CA ASP A 55 10.55 6.67 -4.82
C ASP A 55 9.65 5.52 -4.35
N CYS A 56 8.84 4.93 -5.23
CA CYS A 56 8.04 3.75 -4.90
C CYS A 56 8.89 2.51 -4.57
N GLN A 57 10.04 2.35 -5.21
CA GLN A 57 10.95 1.22 -4.94
C GLN A 57 11.81 1.43 -3.68
N ARG A 58 12.16 2.68 -3.37
CA ARG A 58 12.94 3.05 -2.18
C ARG A 58 12.08 3.30 -0.95
N MET A 59 10.78 3.54 -1.11
CA MET A 59 9.85 3.48 0.01
C MET A 59 9.97 2.08 0.62
N PRO A 60 10.50 1.95 1.84
CA PRO A 60 10.30 0.71 2.56
C PRO A 60 8.78 0.56 2.64
N VAL A 61 8.23 -0.53 2.11
CA VAL A 61 6.90 -0.97 2.54
C VAL A 61 6.99 -0.95 4.05
N SER A 62 6.26 -0.03 4.68
CA SER A 62 6.27 0.12 6.12
C SER A 62 5.57 -1.09 6.71
N VAL A 63 6.26 -2.23 6.73
CA VAL A 63 6.08 -3.27 7.73
C VAL A 63 6.69 -2.67 9.00
N ALA A 64 6.04 -1.61 9.49
CA ALA A 64 6.54 -0.81 10.58
C ALA A 64 6.44 -1.67 11.84
N GLY A 65 7.57 -2.15 12.32
CA GLY A 65 7.69 -2.64 13.70
C GLY A 65 7.19 -1.61 14.73
N ASN A 66 7.06 -0.34 14.33
CA ASN A 66 6.47 0.74 15.12
C ASN A 66 4.93 0.60 15.21
N ASP A 67 4.23 0.32 14.10
CA ASP A 67 2.77 0.19 14.11
C ASP A 67 2.33 -1.10 14.79
N GLU A 68 3.03 -2.20 14.50
CA GLU A 68 2.75 -3.48 15.15
C GLU A 68 3.00 -3.42 16.66
N SER A 69 4.13 -2.86 17.10
CA SER A 69 4.43 -2.75 18.54
C SER A 69 3.40 -1.88 19.28
N LEU A 70 2.93 -0.80 18.67
CA LEU A 70 1.87 0.06 19.21
C LEU A 70 0.53 -0.68 19.31
N ILE A 71 0.15 -1.43 18.27
CA ILE A 71 -1.05 -2.28 18.29
C ILE A 71 -0.96 -3.30 19.43
N LEU A 72 0.16 -4.03 19.53
CA LEU A 72 0.35 -5.02 20.59
C LEU A 72 0.40 -4.39 21.99
N ALA A 73 0.95 -3.18 22.12
CA ALA A 73 0.96 -2.44 23.38
C ALA A 73 -0.47 -2.05 23.83
N ARG A 74 -1.30 -1.58 22.90
CA ARG A 74 -2.72 -1.30 23.18
C ARG A 74 -3.47 -2.56 23.60
N ILE A 75 -3.26 -3.67 22.89
CA ILE A 75 -3.88 -4.96 23.22
C ILE A 75 -3.49 -5.41 24.62
N ARG A 76 -2.20 -5.35 24.98
CA ARG A 76 -1.72 -5.68 26.33
C ARG A 76 -2.37 -4.83 27.41
N ALA A 77 -2.56 -3.54 27.15
CA ALA A 77 -3.21 -2.63 28.10
C ALA A 77 -4.67 -3.00 28.37
N ARG A 78 -5.34 -3.62 27.38
CA ARG A 78 -6.74 -4.06 27.46
C ARG A 78 -6.92 -5.52 27.86
N ALA A 79 -5.84 -6.29 28.02
CA ALA A 79 -5.91 -7.71 28.35
C ALA A 79 -6.72 -8.00 29.62
N GLY A 80 -6.73 -7.07 30.60
CA GLY A 80 -7.50 -7.19 31.84
C GLY A 80 -9.02 -7.13 31.67
N GLU A 81 -9.54 -6.81 30.49
CA GLU A 81 -10.98 -6.88 30.19
C GLU A 81 -11.47 -8.33 30.01
N LEU A 82 -10.56 -9.29 29.80
CA LEU A 82 -10.89 -10.71 29.63
C LEU A 82 -11.08 -11.44 30.97
N ASN A 83 -12.03 -12.36 31.01
CA ASN A 83 -12.32 -13.16 32.20
C ASN A 83 -11.40 -14.41 32.28
N PHE A 84 -10.16 -14.21 32.74
CA PHE A 84 -9.18 -15.29 32.91
C PHE A 84 -9.55 -16.33 33.98
N ASP A 85 -10.41 -15.99 34.93
CA ASP A 85 -10.92 -16.96 35.91
C ASP A 85 -11.73 -18.06 35.21
N ARG A 86 -12.38 -17.71 34.10
CA ARG A 86 -13.20 -18.62 33.30
C ARG A 86 -12.43 -19.29 32.17
N ILE A 87 -11.72 -18.52 31.34
CA ILE A 87 -10.99 -19.08 30.18
C ILE A 87 -9.73 -19.84 30.62
N GLY A 88 -9.20 -19.51 31.79
CA GLY A 88 -8.01 -20.10 32.40
C GLY A 88 -6.75 -19.26 32.18
N LEU A 89 -5.80 -19.43 33.10
CA LEU A 89 -4.49 -18.80 33.06
C LEU A 89 -3.47 -19.70 32.35
N ALA A 90 -2.61 -19.10 31.55
CA ALA A 90 -1.47 -19.74 30.90
C ALA A 90 -0.29 -18.76 30.83
N SER A 91 0.92 -19.31 30.73
CA SER A 91 2.15 -18.52 30.56
C SER A 91 2.73 -18.73 29.15
N PRO A 92 3.59 -17.82 28.68
CA PRO A 92 4.29 -18.00 27.40
C PRO A 92 5.09 -19.30 27.30
N SER A 93 5.53 -19.86 28.44
CA SER A 93 6.27 -21.13 28.50
C SER A 93 5.42 -22.35 28.17
N SER A 94 4.08 -22.23 28.29
CA SER A 94 3.13 -23.28 27.92
C SER A 94 2.36 -22.90 26.66
N ALA A 95 2.88 -22.01 25.82
CA ALA A 95 2.18 -21.53 24.65
C ALA A 95 2.06 -22.62 23.57
N ASP A 96 0.84 -22.82 23.10
CA ASP A 96 0.54 -23.68 21.96
C ASP A 96 0.78 -22.94 20.64
N ASN A 97 0.90 -23.70 19.56
CA ASN A 97 0.98 -23.15 18.21
C ASN A 97 -0.43 -22.80 17.69
N LEU A 98 -0.94 -21.62 18.06
CA LEU A 98 -2.31 -21.19 17.75
C LEU A 98 -2.57 -21.08 16.24
N LYS A 99 -1.51 -20.95 15.42
CA LYS A 99 -1.59 -20.95 13.95
C LYS A 99 -2.13 -22.27 13.36
N LEU A 100 -2.24 -23.33 14.16
CA LEU A 100 -2.90 -24.57 13.74
C LEU A 100 -4.43 -24.41 13.60
N ILE A 101 -5.03 -23.38 14.20
CA ILE A 101 -6.44 -23.04 14.03
C ILE A 101 -6.60 -22.24 12.73
N VAL A 102 -7.52 -22.67 11.86
CA VAL A 102 -7.81 -21.99 10.60
C VAL A 102 -8.29 -20.57 10.87
N GLY A 103 -7.67 -19.59 10.18
CA GLY A 103 -7.96 -18.17 10.37
C GLY A 103 -7.00 -17.46 11.32
N ILE A 104 -6.17 -18.18 12.08
CA ILE A 104 -5.12 -17.60 12.93
C ILE A 104 -3.80 -17.55 12.18
N GLY A 105 -3.45 -16.36 11.68
CA GLY A 105 -2.13 -16.10 11.10
C GLY A 105 -1.06 -15.73 12.15
N PRO A 106 0.22 -15.62 11.77
CA PRO A 106 1.31 -15.28 12.70
C PRO A 106 1.11 -13.96 13.45
N PHE A 107 0.49 -12.96 12.81
CA PHE A 107 0.21 -11.68 13.47
C PHE A 107 -0.95 -11.80 14.47
N LEU A 108 -1.97 -12.59 14.15
CA LEU A 108 -3.13 -12.79 15.02
C LEU A 108 -2.76 -13.58 16.27
N GLU A 109 -1.90 -14.60 16.13
CA GLU A 109 -1.28 -15.29 17.26
C GLU A 109 -0.54 -14.32 18.18
N ARG A 110 0.25 -13.38 17.62
CA ARG A 110 0.93 -12.35 18.43
C ARG A 110 -0.05 -11.43 19.16
N LYS A 111 -1.17 -11.08 18.54
CA LYS A 111 -2.26 -10.32 19.19
C LYS A 111 -2.91 -11.10 20.34
N LEU A 112 -3.24 -12.37 20.14
CA LEU A 112 -3.79 -13.24 21.18
C LEU A 112 -2.82 -13.40 22.36
N ASN A 113 -1.54 -13.64 22.07
CA ASN A 113 -0.49 -13.72 23.07
C ASN A 113 -0.33 -12.39 23.83
N ALA A 114 -0.42 -11.26 23.13
CA ALA A 114 -0.44 -9.93 23.76
C ALA A 114 -1.67 -9.74 24.67
N ALA A 115 -2.80 -10.34 24.33
CA ALA A 115 -4.00 -10.37 25.16
C ALA A 115 -3.95 -11.44 26.27
N GLY A 116 -2.86 -12.19 26.44
CA GLY A 116 -2.72 -13.23 27.48
C GLY A 116 -3.32 -14.60 27.14
N ILE A 117 -3.70 -14.81 25.88
CA ILE A 117 -4.22 -16.08 25.37
C ILE A 117 -3.09 -16.82 24.67
N TYR A 118 -2.65 -17.94 25.24
CA TYR A 118 -1.48 -18.70 24.79
C TYR A 118 -1.80 -20.14 24.38
N THR A 119 -2.92 -20.71 24.84
CA THR A 119 -3.19 -22.15 24.73
C THR A 119 -4.49 -22.46 23.99
N PHE A 120 -4.55 -23.64 23.38
CA PHE A 120 -5.78 -24.18 22.80
C PHE A 120 -6.88 -24.31 23.84
N ARG A 121 -6.52 -24.70 25.07
CA ARG A 121 -7.47 -24.81 26.20
C ARG A 121 -8.21 -23.49 26.46
N GLN A 122 -7.50 -22.36 26.45
CA GLN A 122 -8.13 -21.05 26.69
C GLN A 122 -9.16 -20.73 25.61
N ILE A 123 -8.80 -20.91 24.33
CA ILE A 123 -9.70 -20.66 23.20
C ILE A 123 -10.89 -21.63 23.20
N ALA A 124 -10.65 -22.91 23.51
CA ALA A 124 -11.70 -23.93 23.62
C ALA A 124 -12.73 -23.61 24.71
N ASN A 125 -12.35 -22.83 25.71
CA ASN A 125 -13.24 -22.42 26.78
C ASN A 125 -14.07 -21.18 26.42
N PHE A 126 -13.86 -20.50 25.29
CA PHE A 126 -14.59 -19.27 24.97
C PHE A 126 -16.11 -19.47 24.90
N ASN A 127 -16.84 -18.49 25.42
CA ASN A 127 -18.28 -18.35 25.28
C ASN A 127 -18.55 -17.11 24.40
N GLN A 128 -19.81 -16.83 24.06
CA GLN A 128 -20.12 -15.70 23.18
C GLN A 128 -19.57 -14.36 23.70
N GLN A 129 -19.69 -14.11 25.01
CA GLN A 129 -19.18 -12.87 25.61
C GLN A 129 -17.65 -12.72 25.48
N ASP A 130 -16.90 -13.80 25.68
CA ASP A 130 -15.45 -13.77 25.53
C ASP A 130 -15.04 -13.69 24.06
N ILE A 131 -15.80 -14.29 23.14
CA ILE A 131 -15.59 -14.11 21.70
C ILE A 131 -15.75 -12.64 21.33
N ASP A 132 -16.84 -12.00 21.77
CA ASP A 132 -17.12 -10.59 21.49
C ASP A 132 -16.01 -9.69 22.06
N THR A 133 -15.60 -9.95 23.31
CA THR A 133 -14.55 -9.20 24.02
C THR A 133 -13.19 -9.39 23.36
N VAL A 134 -12.80 -10.63 23.04
CA VAL A 134 -11.55 -10.94 22.35
C VAL A 134 -11.53 -10.28 20.98
N ASN A 135 -12.63 -10.37 20.23
CA ASN A 135 -12.73 -9.79 18.90
C ASN A 135 -12.51 -8.27 18.90
N ASP A 136 -13.07 -7.57 19.90
CA ASP A 136 -12.86 -6.14 20.09
C ASP A 136 -11.42 -5.81 20.50
N ILE A 137 -10.87 -6.53 21.49
CA ILE A 137 -9.51 -6.30 21.99
C ILE A 137 -8.47 -6.49 20.89
N ILE A 138 -8.54 -7.59 20.12
CA ILE A 138 -7.57 -7.88 19.08
C ILE A 138 -7.83 -7.10 17.77
N GLU A 139 -8.81 -6.20 17.75
CA GLU A 139 -9.21 -5.40 16.59
C GLU A 139 -9.42 -6.29 15.35
N PHE A 140 -10.22 -7.36 15.50
CA PHE A 140 -10.50 -8.33 14.44
C PHE A 140 -11.94 -8.18 13.92
N PHE A 141 -12.16 -8.72 12.72
CA PHE A 141 -13.46 -8.62 12.07
C PHE A 141 -14.49 -9.45 12.83
N PRO A 142 -15.59 -8.82 13.30
CA PRO A 142 -16.62 -9.53 14.07
C PRO A 142 -17.21 -10.70 13.27
N GLY A 143 -17.53 -11.79 13.98
CA GLY A 143 -18.13 -12.99 13.42
C GLY A 143 -17.15 -13.98 12.79
N ARG A 144 -15.85 -13.64 12.68
CA ARG A 144 -14.85 -14.53 12.09
C ARG A 144 -14.44 -15.67 13.01
N ILE A 145 -14.39 -15.44 14.32
CA ILE A 145 -14.03 -16.45 15.32
C ILE A 145 -15.05 -17.59 15.31
N GLU A 146 -16.33 -17.27 15.14
CA GLU A 146 -17.43 -18.21 15.06
C GLU A 146 -17.52 -18.87 13.69
N ARG A 147 -17.44 -18.09 12.61
CA ARG A 147 -17.52 -18.61 11.24
C ARG A 147 -16.39 -19.57 10.92
N ASP A 148 -15.18 -19.26 11.39
CA ASP A 148 -14.01 -20.10 11.22
C ASP A 148 -13.90 -21.13 12.39
N ASP A 149 -14.92 -21.32 13.23
CA ASP A 149 -15.00 -22.30 14.34
C ASP A 149 -13.72 -22.45 15.18
N TRP A 150 -13.22 -21.34 15.72
CA TRP A 150 -11.99 -21.37 16.51
C TRP A 150 -12.13 -22.22 17.78
N VAL A 151 -13.28 -22.14 18.44
CA VAL A 151 -13.55 -22.85 19.69
C VAL A 151 -13.56 -24.36 19.46
N GLY A 152 -14.27 -24.85 18.42
CA GLY A 152 -14.31 -26.27 18.07
C GLY A 152 -12.94 -26.81 17.65
N GLN A 153 -12.21 -26.07 16.81
CA GLN A 153 -10.86 -26.44 16.40
C GLN A 153 -9.88 -26.47 17.58
N ALA A 154 -9.93 -25.47 18.46
CA ALA A 154 -9.09 -25.43 19.64
C ALA A 154 -9.38 -26.58 20.60
N ALA A 155 -10.65 -26.96 20.78
CA ALA A 155 -11.02 -28.11 21.61
C ALA A 155 -10.44 -29.42 21.04
N GLU A 156 -10.51 -29.60 19.71
CA GLU A 156 -9.94 -30.77 19.06
C GLU A 156 -8.41 -30.80 19.13
N LEU A 157 -7.74 -29.67 18.90
CA LEU A 157 -6.28 -29.56 19.02
C LEU A 157 -5.83 -29.82 20.46
N HIS A 158 -6.52 -29.26 21.45
CA HIS A 158 -6.22 -29.49 22.86
C HIS A 158 -6.29 -30.99 23.21
N ARG A 159 -7.33 -31.71 22.74
CA ARG A 159 -7.48 -33.16 22.95
C ARG A 159 -6.41 -34.01 22.27
N ARG A 160 -5.83 -33.53 21.16
CA ARG A 160 -4.79 -34.28 20.42
C ARG A 160 -3.39 -34.07 20.99
N THR A 161 -3.16 -32.93 21.65
CA THR A 161 -1.83 -32.49 22.09
C THR A 161 -1.57 -32.73 23.58
N HIS A 162 -2.61 -32.91 24.38
CA HIS A 162 -2.53 -33.23 25.81
C HIS A 162 -3.32 -34.49 26.15
#